data_AF-A0A8K0R028-F1
#
_entry.id   AF-A0A8K0R028-F1
#
_cell.length_a   1.000
_cell.length_b   1.000
_cell.length_c   1.000
_cell.angle_alpha   90.00
_cell.angle_beta   90.00
_cell.angle_gamma   90.00
#
_symmetry.space_group_name_H-M   'P 1'
#
loop_
_entity.id
_entity.type
_entity.pdbx_description
1 polymer ?
#
loop_
_entity_poly.entity_id
_entity_poly.type
_entity_poly.pdbx_seq_one_letter_code
_entity_poly.pdbx_strand_id
1 'polypeptide(L)'
;MSQDTATTIISLLNALNNKMDALKDEVNQRFDYLERRVNHVEDAIVRLAGPGVLPTHPIAPTIANSGNHANLHALRGPHGRAAPAAASGQTALQGGAASSNGFASMHQADQRDAAPPRAPIGSGDNAQFLPFAIEYIAKKAQQKPLHNRHTCTFCGAPTFSLECFRADHFRWCREHQRPILGQHRNCGRDYQGCKQVKWEHHPDWETIVRMSYVAGLGSKGVDNLDEKLFPIMYYPEKYDGSGYIASA
;
A
#
# COMPACT_ATOMS: atom_id res chain seq x y z
N MET A 1 18.33 -40.14 -6.75
CA MET A 1 17.32 -39.87 -5.69
C MET A 1 16.11 -40.73 -6.00
N SER A 2 15.40 -41.29 -5.01
CA SER A 2 14.18 -42.06 -5.30
C SER A 2 13.01 -41.12 -5.59
N GLN A 3 12.02 -41.59 -6.34
CA GLN A 3 10.84 -40.82 -6.71
C GLN A 3 10.04 -40.38 -5.47
N ASP A 4 10.07 -41.18 -4.41
CA ASP A 4 9.44 -40.94 -3.10
C ASP A 4 10.06 -39.77 -2.33
N THR A 5 11.37 -39.54 -2.48
CA THR A 5 12.01 -38.36 -1.88
C THR A 5 11.52 -37.06 -2.52
N ALA A 6 11.25 -37.05 -3.83
CA ALA A 6 10.72 -35.88 -4.52
C ALA A 6 9.27 -35.57 -4.11
N THR A 7 8.39 -36.57 -4.07
CA THR A 7 6.99 -36.39 -3.64
C THR A 7 6.88 -35.97 -2.18
N THR A 8 7.76 -36.48 -1.30
CA THR A 8 7.83 -36.08 0.11
C THR A 8 8.28 -34.62 0.29
N ILE A 9 9.24 -34.14 -0.52
CA ILE A 9 9.67 -32.74 -0.49
C ILE A 9 8.54 -31.81 -0.97
N ILE A 10 7.80 -32.18 -2.03
CA ILE A 10 6.69 -31.39 -2.56
C ILE A 10 5.53 -31.29 -1.55
N SER A 11 5.17 -32.38 -0.87
CA SER A 11 4.10 -32.34 0.14
C SER A 11 4.48 -31.50 1.37
N LEU A 12 5.75 -31.54 1.80
CA LEU A 12 6.28 -30.68 2.86
C LEU A 12 6.28 -29.19 2.46
N LEU A 13 6.66 -28.85 1.22
CA LEU A 13 6.62 -27.48 0.71
C LEU A 13 5.18 -26.93 0.71
N ASN A 14 4.21 -27.70 0.20
CA ASN A 14 2.80 -27.29 0.19
C ASN A 14 2.25 -27.13 1.62
N ALA A 15 2.59 -28.03 2.54
CA ALA A 15 2.19 -27.94 3.95
C ALA A 15 2.82 -26.73 4.66
N LEU A 16 4.03 -26.32 4.26
CA LEU A 16 4.71 -25.14 4.80
C LEU A 16 4.13 -23.84 4.23
N ASN A 17 3.81 -23.79 2.94
CA ASN A 17 3.14 -22.64 2.32
C ASN A 17 1.76 -22.39 2.96
N ASN A 18 0.94 -23.44 3.11
CA ASN A 18 -0.37 -23.34 3.75
C ASN A 18 -0.28 -22.82 5.21
N LYS A 19 0.78 -23.18 5.95
CA LYS A 19 1.04 -22.63 7.29
C LYS A 19 1.48 -21.17 7.25
N MET A 20 2.24 -20.75 6.24
CA MET A 20 2.67 -19.37 6.06
C MET A 20 1.50 -18.44 5.72
N ASP A 21 0.57 -18.88 4.87
CA ASP A 21 -0.66 -18.15 4.57
C ASP A 21 -1.58 -18.06 5.81
N ALA A 22 -1.76 -19.16 6.55
CA ALA A 22 -2.53 -19.15 7.80
C ALA A 22 -1.93 -18.21 8.86
N LEU A 23 -0.60 -18.18 9.01
CA LEU A 23 0.10 -17.26 9.91
C LEU A 23 -0.07 -15.80 9.47
N LYS A 24 0.00 -15.53 8.17
CA LYS A 24 -0.22 -14.20 7.57
C LYS A 24 -1.63 -13.70 7.86
N ASP A 25 -2.65 -14.56 7.74
CA ASP A 25 -4.02 -14.21 8.08
C ASP A 25 -4.24 -14.02 9.59
N GLU A 26 -3.59 -14.80 10.46
CA GLU A 26 -3.63 -14.57 11.91
C GLU A 26 -3.00 -13.22 12.28
N VAL A 27 -1.83 -12.90 11.70
CA VAL A 27 -1.15 -11.61 11.90
C VAL A 27 -2.03 -10.45 11.42
N ASN A 28 -2.67 -10.57 10.25
CA ASN A 28 -3.63 -9.60 9.75
C ASN A 28 -4.81 -9.41 10.73
N GLN A 29 -5.40 -10.49 11.24
CA GLN A 29 -6.49 -10.41 12.23
C GLN A 29 -6.06 -9.75 13.55
N ARG A 30 -4.83 -10.00 14.01
CA ARG A 30 -4.26 -9.33 15.20
C ARG A 30 -4.05 -7.84 14.97
N PHE A 31 -3.55 -7.41 13.80
CA PHE A 31 -3.46 -5.98 13.46
C PHE A 31 -4.84 -5.33 13.32
N ASP A 32 -5.78 -5.97 12.62
CA ASP A 32 -7.15 -5.49 12.47
C ASP A 32 -7.88 -5.40 13.85
N TYR A 33 -7.43 -6.15 14.88
CA TYR A 33 -7.88 -5.99 16.28
C TYR A 33 -7.18 -4.85 17.03
N LEU A 34 -5.87 -4.68 16.88
CA LEU A 34 -5.12 -3.59 17.51
C LEU A 34 -5.56 -2.21 16.97
N GLU A 35 -5.81 -2.10 15.67
CA GLU A 35 -6.32 -0.88 15.03
C GLU A 35 -7.69 -0.47 15.58
N ARG A 36 -8.61 -1.44 15.75
CA ARG A 36 -9.90 -1.20 16.44
C ARG A 36 -9.72 -0.70 17.88
N ARG A 37 -8.70 -1.18 18.61
CA ARG A 37 -8.40 -0.71 19.98
C ARG A 37 -7.82 0.72 19.99
N VAL A 38 -6.92 1.05 19.07
CA VAL A 38 -6.35 2.41 18.97
C VAL A 38 -7.45 3.40 18.65
N ASN A 39 -8.27 3.14 17.63
CA ASN A 39 -9.35 4.04 17.23
C ASN A 39 -10.37 4.26 18.36
N HIS A 40 -10.67 3.24 19.17
CA HIS A 40 -11.54 3.37 20.34
C HIS A 40 -10.90 4.22 21.47
N VAL A 41 -9.57 4.19 21.63
CA VAL A 41 -8.85 5.07 22.56
C VAL A 41 -8.84 6.51 22.04
N GLU A 42 -8.65 6.73 20.74
CA GLU A 42 -8.73 8.06 20.12
C GLU A 42 -10.14 8.67 20.26
N ASP A 43 -11.20 7.91 19.95
CA ASP A 43 -12.60 8.31 20.19
C ASP A 43 -12.88 8.65 21.67
N ALA A 44 -12.30 7.91 22.60
CA ALA A 44 -12.44 8.16 24.04
C ALA A 44 -11.72 9.46 24.46
N ILE A 45 -10.52 9.71 23.94
CA ILE A 45 -9.76 10.95 24.17
C ILE A 45 -10.52 12.16 23.61
N VAL A 46 -11.05 12.08 22.39
CA VAL A 46 -11.84 13.17 21.78
C VAL A 46 -13.10 13.47 22.60
N ARG A 47 -13.79 12.44 23.12
CA ARG A 47 -14.95 12.61 24.00
C ARG A 47 -14.61 13.22 25.37
N LEU A 48 -13.43 12.92 25.92
CA LEU A 48 -12.94 13.49 27.18
C LEU A 48 -12.38 14.91 27.04
N ALA A 49 -11.86 15.29 25.86
CA ALA A 49 -11.36 16.63 25.56
C ALA A 49 -12.47 17.69 25.41
N GLY A 50 -13.68 17.25 25.05
CA GLY A 50 -14.88 18.10 24.95
C GLY A 50 -14.94 18.98 23.68
N PRO A 51 -16.15 19.47 23.31
CA PRO A 51 -16.37 20.27 22.11
C PRO A 51 -15.89 21.72 22.31
N GLY A 52 -14.57 21.94 22.26
CA GLY A 52 -13.99 23.28 22.39
C GLY A 52 -12.46 23.36 22.20
N VAL A 53 -11.72 22.28 22.44
CA VAL A 53 -10.27 22.25 22.24
C VAL A 53 -9.94 21.64 20.88
N LEU A 54 -9.65 22.49 19.88
CA LEU A 54 -9.04 22.06 18.62
C LEU A 54 -7.57 21.64 18.88
N PRO A 55 -7.18 20.37 18.67
CA PRO A 55 -5.79 19.95 18.79
C PRO A 55 -5.03 20.30 17.50
N THR A 56 -4.73 21.58 17.29
CA THR A 56 -3.88 22.05 16.18
C THR A 56 -2.40 21.75 16.44
N HIS A 57 -2.05 20.49 16.70
CA HIS A 57 -0.72 19.89 16.49
C HIS A 57 -0.82 18.35 16.63
N PRO A 58 -0.07 17.57 15.81
CA PRO A 58 0.08 16.14 16.06
C PRO A 58 0.91 15.95 17.33
N ILE A 59 0.32 15.35 18.37
CA ILE A 59 1.06 14.98 19.58
C ILE A 59 2.03 13.86 19.22
N ALA A 60 3.31 14.21 19.06
CA ALA A 60 4.38 13.23 19.03
C ALA A 60 4.43 12.50 20.39
N PRO A 61 4.59 11.17 20.42
CA PRO A 61 4.68 10.41 21.67
C PRO A 61 6.04 10.65 22.33
N THR A 62 6.19 11.78 23.01
CA THR A 62 7.27 12.01 23.97
C THR A 62 7.13 10.96 25.07
N ILE A 63 8.04 9.97 25.09
CA ILE A 63 8.09 8.96 26.15
C ILE A 63 8.63 9.66 27.41
N ALA A 64 7.72 10.28 28.16
CA ALA A 64 7.98 10.84 29.46
C ALA A 64 8.20 9.69 30.45
N ASN A 65 9.47 9.30 30.61
CA ASN A 65 9.90 8.24 31.52
C ASN A 65 9.73 8.66 32.99
N SER A 66 8.49 8.68 33.48
CA SER A 66 8.11 9.07 34.84
C SER A 66 8.34 7.93 35.84
N GLY A 67 9.61 7.50 35.98
CA GLY A 67 10.05 6.43 36.86
C GLY A 67 9.93 6.77 38.35
N ASN A 68 8.73 6.68 38.92
CA ASN A 68 8.49 6.81 40.35
C ASN A 68 8.93 5.55 41.13
N HIS A 69 10.22 5.44 41.40
CA HIS A 69 10.74 4.54 42.45
C HIS A 69 11.66 5.31 43.39
N ALA A 70 11.20 5.53 44.61
CA ALA A 70 12.02 6.05 45.69
C ALA A 70 12.89 4.94 46.28
N ASN A 71 14.21 5.15 46.31
CA ASN A 71 14.96 4.89 47.53
C ASN A 71 16.20 5.78 47.61
N LEU A 72 16.59 6.19 48.83
CA LEU A 72 17.82 6.90 49.09
C LEU A 72 18.91 5.92 49.54
N HIS A 73 20.12 6.05 49.02
CA HIS A 73 21.31 6.15 49.88
C HIS A 73 22.45 6.82 49.10
N ALA A 74 23.25 7.65 49.79
CA ALA A 74 24.21 8.56 49.16
C ALA A 74 25.67 8.12 49.38
N LEU A 75 26.56 8.44 48.42
CA LEU A 75 28.02 8.48 48.64
C LEU A 75 28.75 9.50 47.74
N ARG A 76 28.50 10.78 48.01
CA ARG A 76 29.48 11.89 48.15
C ARG A 76 30.90 11.73 47.53
N GLY A 77 31.27 12.57 46.56
CA GLY A 77 32.70 12.87 46.27
C GLY A 77 32.96 13.52 44.87
N PRO A 78 33.88 14.50 44.69
CA PRO A 78 33.89 15.36 43.50
C PRO A 78 35.27 15.51 42.77
N HIS A 79 35.36 16.54 41.90
CA HIS A 79 36.50 17.01 41.08
C HIS A 79 36.71 16.25 39.73
N GLY A 80 36.88 16.89 38.57
CA GLY A 80 36.82 18.34 38.27
C GLY A 80 37.02 18.70 36.78
N ARG A 81 37.11 20.02 36.51
CA ARG A 81 37.57 20.77 35.30
C ARG A 81 38.45 20.02 34.27
N ALA A 82 38.47 20.35 32.96
CA ALA A 82 37.75 21.38 32.17
C ALA A 82 37.85 21.11 30.64
N ALA A 83 37.14 21.90 29.82
CA ALA A 83 37.44 22.13 28.39
C ALA A 83 38.35 23.37 28.21
N PRO A 84 38.98 23.59 27.04
CA PRO A 84 38.34 24.39 25.98
C PRO A 84 38.65 23.90 24.55
N ALA A 85 38.37 24.72 23.52
CA ALA A 85 38.36 24.34 22.10
C ALA A 85 39.28 25.20 21.19
N ALA A 86 39.63 24.65 20.01
CA ALA A 86 39.97 25.35 18.76
C ALA A 86 39.80 24.34 17.59
N ALA A 87 39.34 24.59 16.36
CA ALA A 87 38.99 25.77 15.55
C ALA A 87 39.93 26.06 14.36
N SER A 88 39.31 26.22 13.17
CA SER A 88 39.82 26.89 11.95
C SER A 88 40.83 26.17 11.03
N GLY A 89 40.64 26.35 9.71
CA GLY A 89 41.55 25.88 8.65
C GLY A 89 40.91 25.86 7.25
N GLN A 90 40.89 27.00 6.55
CA GLN A 90 40.52 27.09 5.12
C GLN A 90 41.73 27.50 4.27
N THR A 91 41.89 26.91 3.08
CA THR A 91 42.53 27.57 1.92
C THR A 91 42.06 26.93 0.60
N ALA A 92 42.24 27.62 -0.52
CA ALA A 92 41.87 27.19 -1.88
C ALA A 92 42.99 27.57 -2.88
N LEU A 93 42.69 27.55 -4.21
CA LEU A 93 43.51 28.02 -5.36
C LEU A 93 44.59 27.03 -5.89
N GLN A 94 44.96 26.96 -7.19
CA GLN A 94 44.33 27.36 -8.48
C GLN A 94 45.16 26.82 -9.69
N GLY A 95 44.58 26.70 -10.90
CA GLY A 95 45.27 26.33 -12.18
C GLY A 95 45.42 24.81 -12.41
N GLY A 96 45.55 24.25 -13.63
CA GLY A 96 45.74 24.77 -15.01
C GLY A 96 46.96 24.07 -15.69
N ALA A 97 47.10 23.84 -17.00
CA ALA A 97 46.30 24.01 -18.25
C ALA A 97 47.12 23.31 -19.40
N ALA A 98 46.68 22.90 -20.61
CA ALA A 98 45.40 22.68 -21.32
C ALA A 98 45.72 21.88 -22.64
N SER A 99 44.89 21.98 -23.71
CA SER A 99 45.07 21.40 -25.09
C SER A 99 44.66 19.92 -25.31
N SER A 100 44.13 19.49 -26.47
CA SER A 100 43.60 20.20 -27.67
C SER A 100 42.77 19.27 -28.59
N ASN A 101 41.92 19.85 -29.45
CA ASN A 101 41.16 19.25 -30.57
C ASN A 101 39.95 18.35 -30.18
N GLY A 102 38.80 18.39 -30.87
CA GLY A 102 38.42 19.27 -31.99
C GLY A 102 37.00 18.98 -32.54
N PHE A 103 36.55 19.84 -33.47
CA PHE A 103 35.29 19.79 -34.24
C PHE A 103 33.96 20.04 -33.51
N ALA A 104 33.21 21.00 -34.06
CA ALA A 104 31.80 21.28 -33.76
C ALA A 104 31.07 21.67 -35.06
N SER A 105 29.74 21.51 -35.06
CA SER A 105 28.79 21.95 -36.11
C SER A 105 28.94 21.37 -37.52
N MET A 106 28.08 20.40 -37.83
CA MET A 106 27.25 20.48 -39.06
C MET A 106 25.78 20.65 -38.66
N HIS A 107 25.02 21.36 -39.48
CA HIS A 107 23.59 21.60 -39.29
C HIS A 107 22.72 20.53 -39.96
N GLN A 108 21.49 20.40 -39.47
CA GLN A 108 20.29 19.88 -40.15
C GLN A 108 20.32 18.44 -40.69
N ALA A 109 19.50 17.59 -40.05
CA ALA A 109 18.78 16.49 -40.70
C ALA A 109 17.36 16.43 -40.13
N ASP A 110 16.40 16.04 -40.96
CA ASP A 110 14.95 15.94 -40.77
C ASP A 110 14.39 15.89 -39.33
N GLN A 111 13.75 16.99 -38.90
CA GLN A 111 12.56 16.87 -38.05
C GLN A 111 11.41 16.31 -38.90
N ARG A 112 11.18 15.00 -38.84
CA ARG A 112 9.90 14.38 -39.20
C ARG A 112 9.17 13.98 -37.95
N ASP A 113 7.84 13.98 -38.01
CA ASP A 113 6.93 13.68 -36.89
C ASP A 113 6.98 12.21 -36.45
N ALA A 114 8.08 11.84 -35.79
CA ALA A 114 8.18 10.65 -34.97
C ALA A 114 7.34 10.86 -33.71
N ALA A 115 6.02 10.65 -33.83
CA ALA A 115 5.14 10.51 -32.68
C ALA A 115 5.77 9.49 -31.69
N PRO A 116 5.74 9.75 -30.37
CA PRO A 116 6.39 8.89 -29.40
C PRO A 116 5.86 7.45 -29.55
N PRO A 117 6.72 6.42 -29.44
CA PRO A 117 6.33 5.05 -29.66
C PRO A 117 5.14 4.72 -28.75
N ARG A 118 4.04 4.26 -29.35
CA ARG A 118 2.83 3.87 -28.60
C ARG A 118 3.23 2.88 -27.53
N ALA A 119 3.00 3.23 -26.27
CA ALA A 119 3.33 2.36 -25.14
C ALA A 119 2.66 0.99 -25.34
N PRO A 120 3.33 -0.12 -24.95
CA PRO A 120 2.76 -1.44 -25.08
C PRO A 120 1.42 -1.53 -24.32
N ILE A 121 0.50 -2.25 -24.94
CA ILE A 121 -0.91 -2.36 -24.56
C ILE A 121 -1.04 -2.76 -23.07
N GLY A 122 -1.84 -2.01 -22.30
CA GLY A 122 -2.22 -2.30 -20.92
C GLY A 122 -1.11 -2.35 -19.85
N SER A 123 0.17 -2.17 -20.19
CA SER A 123 1.29 -2.65 -19.36
C SER A 123 1.65 -1.76 -18.13
N GLY A 124 0.66 -1.11 -17.52
CA GLY A 124 0.85 -0.34 -16.30
C GLY A 124 1.08 -1.25 -15.08
N ASP A 125 2.03 -0.88 -14.21
CA ASP A 125 2.31 -1.57 -12.95
C ASP A 125 1.13 -1.48 -11.95
N ASN A 126 0.15 -0.60 -12.22
CA ASN A 126 -1.15 -0.58 -11.55
C ASN A 126 -2.10 -1.63 -12.15
N ALA A 127 -2.30 -1.58 -13.47
CA ALA A 127 -3.19 -2.41 -14.26
C ALA A 127 -3.04 -3.92 -13.98
N GLN A 128 -1.80 -4.42 -13.96
CA GLN A 128 -1.49 -5.84 -13.74
C GLN A 128 -1.96 -6.36 -12.36
N PHE A 129 -2.02 -5.49 -11.34
CA PHE A 129 -2.46 -5.86 -10.00
C PHE A 129 -3.91 -5.44 -9.69
N LEU A 130 -4.58 -4.72 -10.60
CA LEU A 130 -5.93 -4.23 -10.39
C LEU A 130 -6.98 -5.36 -10.25
N PRO A 131 -6.97 -6.44 -11.06
CA PRO A 131 -7.89 -7.57 -10.87
C PRO A 131 -7.75 -8.22 -9.49
N PHE A 132 -6.51 -8.43 -9.03
CA PHE A 132 -6.22 -8.99 -7.71
C PHE A 132 -6.61 -8.05 -6.58
N ALA A 133 -6.45 -6.73 -6.73
CA ALA A 133 -6.92 -5.75 -5.76
C ALA A 133 -8.46 -5.77 -5.64
N ILE A 134 -9.17 -5.89 -6.76
CA ILE A 134 -10.64 -6.05 -6.79
C ILE A 134 -11.07 -7.32 -6.05
N GLU A 135 -10.41 -8.46 -6.30
CA GLU A 135 -10.66 -9.71 -5.58
C GLU A 135 -10.41 -9.58 -4.06
N TYR A 136 -9.28 -8.99 -3.66
CA TYR A 136 -8.95 -8.76 -2.24
C TYR A 136 -9.96 -7.85 -1.53
N ILE A 137 -10.36 -6.73 -2.17
CA ILE A 137 -11.37 -5.81 -1.64
C ILE A 137 -12.72 -6.52 -1.52
N ALA A 138 -13.14 -7.24 -2.57
CA ALA A 138 -14.39 -8.00 -2.59
C ALA A 138 -14.42 -9.08 -1.49
N LYS A 139 -13.32 -9.78 -1.26
CA LYS A 139 -13.24 -10.79 -0.19
C LYS A 139 -13.30 -10.17 1.21
N LYS A 140 -12.60 -9.05 1.43
CA LYS A 140 -12.69 -8.27 2.70
C LYS A 140 -14.11 -7.71 2.91
N ALA A 141 -14.85 -7.38 1.84
CA ALA A 141 -16.26 -7.00 1.93
C ALA A 141 -17.17 -8.18 2.30
N GLN A 142 -16.99 -9.35 1.69
CA GLN A 142 -17.74 -10.59 2.00
C GLN A 142 -17.47 -11.09 3.43
N GLN A 143 -16.22 -10.98 3.90
CA GLN A 143 -15.82 -11.37 5.26
C GLN A 143 -16.17 -10.32 6.33
N LYS A 144 -16.82 -9.20 5.97
CA LYS A 144 -17.13 -8.11 6.90
C LYS A 144 -18.17 -8.57 7.94
N PRO A 145 -17.87 -8.53 9.26
CA PRO A 145 -18.84 -8.92 10.28
C PRO A 145 -20.09 -8.04 10.26
N LEU A 146 -21.28 -8.62 10.46
CA LEU A 146 -22.58 -7.92 10.44
C LEU A 146 -22.66 -6.70 11.40
N HIS A 147 -21.89 -6.71 12.49
CA HIS A 147 -21.82 -5.61 13.45
C HIS A 147 -20.80 -4.51 13.09
N ASN A 148 -20.04 -4.66 12.01
CA ASN A 148 -19.02 -3.70 11.58
C ASN A 148 -19.67 -2.48 10.89
N ARG A 149 -19.98 -1.46 11.71
CA ARG A 149 -20.56 -0.19 11.27
C ARG A 149 -19.59 0.77 10.59
N HIS A 150 -18.34 0.39 10.30
CA HIS A 150 -17.42 1.27 9.59
C HIS A 150 -17.90 1.52 8.15
N THR A 151 -17.90 2.79 7.76
CA THR A 151 -18.31 3.31 6.46
C THR A 151 -17.20 4.16 5.85
N CYS A 152 -17.32 4.46 4.55
CA CYS A 152 -16.47 5.40 3.84
C CYS A 152 -16.79 6.83 4.29
N THR A 153 -15.78 7.55 4.79
CA THR A 153 -15.91 8.93 5.29
C THR A 153 -16.37 9.94 4.24
N PHE A 154 -16.21 9.63 2.95
CA PHE A 154 -16.59 10.51 1.84
C PHE A 154 -18.06 10.37 1.40
N CYS A 155 -18.72 9.25 1.67
CA CYS A 155 -20.05 8.95 1.09
C CYS A 155 -20.98 8.08 1.95
N GLY A 156 -20.56 7.61 3.13
CA GLY A 156 -21.37 6.78 4.02
C GLY A 156 -21.57 5.31 3.58
N ALA A 157 -21.16 4.92 2.37
CA ALA A 157 -21.23 3.53 1.91
C ALA A 157 -20.34 2.58 2.77
N PRO A 158 -20.61 1.26 2.83
CA PRO A 158 -19.83 0.33 3.64
C PRO A 158 -18.31 0.35 3.33
N THR A 159 -17.46 0.18 4.36
CA THR A 159 -16.04 -0.12 4.13
C THR A 159 -15.84 -1.33 3.22
N PHE A 160 -14.80 -1.26 2.38
CA PHE A 160 -14.51 -2.19 1.28
C PHE A 160 -15.55 -2.25 0.15
N SER A 161 -16.47 -1.27 0.03
CA SER A 161 -17.24 -1.11 -1.21
C SER A 161 -16.31 -0.88 -2.41
N LEU A 162 -16.51 -1.67 -3.46
CA LEU A 162 -15.83 -1.48 -4.74
C LEU A 162 -16.23 -0.18 -5.44
N GLU A 163 -17.41 0.38 -5.17
CA GLU A 163 -17.83 1.67 -5.72
C GLU A 163 -16.96 2.81 -5.17
N CYS A 164 -16.67 2.78 -3.87
CA CYS A 164 -15.72 3.71 -3.22
C CYS A 164 -14.29 3.57 -3.78
N PHE A 165 -13.87 2.36 -4.15
CA PHE A 165 -12.59 2.12 -4.80
C PHE A 165 -12.56 2.67 -6.24
N ARG A 166 -13.66 2.51 -6.99
CA ARG A 166 -13.83 3.06 -8.34
C ARG A 166 -13.92 4.59 -8.35
N ALA A 167 -14.41 5.20 -7.27
CA ALA A 167 -14.46 6.64 -7.04
C ALA A 167 -13.18 7.25 -6.42
N ASP A 168 -12.08 6.49 -6.29
CA ASP A 168 -10.81 6.89 -5.66
C ASP A 168 -10.94 7.43 -4.20
N HIS A 169 -12.03 7.10 -3.50
CA HIS A 169 -12.18 7.40 -2.06
C HIS A 169 -11.08 6.71 -1.24
N PHE A 170 -10.64 5.53 -1.70
CA PHE A 170 -9.45 4.84 -1.22
C PHE A 170 -8.79 4.06 -2.36
N ARG A 171 -7.49 3.80 -2.19
CA ARG A 171 -6.65 2.94 -3.04
C ARG A 171 -6.25 1.68 -2.27
N TRP A 172 -5.77 0.66 -2.96
CA TRP A 172 -5.29 -0.57 -2.34
C TRP A 172 -3.77 -0.59 -2.26
N CYS A 173 -3.21 -1.09 -1.15
CA CYS A 173 -1.77 -1.34 -1.03
C CYS A 173 -1.48 -2.79 -1.41
N ARG A 174 -0.81 -3.06 -2.55
CA ARG A 174 -0.51 -4.45 -2.94
C ARG A 174 0.54 -5.13 -2.06
N GLU A 175 1.35 -4.35 -1.35
CA GLU A 175 2.36 -4.88 -0.42
C GLU A 175 1.71 -5.39 0.87
N HIS A 176 0.88 -4.55 1.50
CA HIS A 176 0.31 -4.80 2.83
C HIS A 176 -1.15 -5.26 2.83
N GLN A 177 -1.77 -5.37 1.65
CA GLN A 177 -3.16 -5.82 1.45
C GLN A 177 -4.17 -5.04 2.32
N ARG A 178 -4.02 -3.71 2.29
CA ARG A 178 -4.73 -2.73 3.14
C ARG A 178 -5.16 -1.51 2.33
N PRO A 179 -6.27 -0.83 2.70
CA PRO A 179 -6.69 0.40 2.05
C PRO A 179 -5.76 1.57 2.40
N ILE A 180 -5.68 2.53 1.47
CA ILE A 180 -5.01 3.82 1.58
C ILE A 180 -6.08 4.86 1.30
N LEU A 181 -6.54 5.60 2.31
CA LEU A 181 -7.52 6.68 2.10
C LEU A 181 -6.89 7.77 1.23
N GLY A 182 -7.64 8.40 0.31
CA GLY A 182 -7.07 9.23 -0.77
C GLY A 182 -6.13 10.37 -0.34
N GLN A 183 -6.25 10.86 0.89
CA GLN A 183 -5.38 11.89 1.50
C GLN A 183 -4.01 11.36 2.01
N HIS A 184 -3.78 10.04 2.00
CA HIS A 184 -2.58 9.39 2.52
C HIS A 184 -1.75 8.74 1.41
N ARG A 185 -0.43 8.67 1.61
CA ARG A 185 0.48 7.96 0.67
C ARG A 185 0.69 6.48 1.04
N ASN A 186 0.52 6.13 2.32
CA ASN A 186 0.76 4.81 2.90
C ASN A 186 -0.51 4.27 3.58
N CYS A 187 -0.62 2.95 3.74
CA CYS A 187 -1.76 2.27 4.38
C CYS A 187 -1.69 2.26 5.92
N GLY A 188 -1.21 3.35 6.51
CA GLY A 188 -0.95 3.53 7.95
C GLY A 188 0.34 4.30 8.21
N ARG A 189 0.61 4.62 9.48
CA ARG A 189 1.71 5.51 9.90
C ARG A 189 3.10 4.90 9.65
N ASP A 190 3.26 3.62 9.99
CA ASP A 190 4.58 2.97 10.10
C ASP A 190 4.93 2.11 8.86
N TYR A 191 3.99 1.97 7.91
CA TYR A 191 4.14 1.14 6.71
C TYR A 191 4.91 1.86 5.60
N GLN A 192 6.15 1.46 5.34
CA GLN A 192 6.98 1.96 4.23
C GLN A 192 6.87 1.08 2.98
N GLY A 193 7.22 1.61 1.80
CA GLY A 193 7.17 0.84 0.55
C GLY A 193 5.78 0.53 0.01
N CYS A 194 4.76 1.31 0.40
CA CYS A 194 3.37 1.11 -0.03
C CYS A 194 3.19 1.28 -1.55
N LYS A 195 3.10 0.16 -2.28
CA LYS A 195 2.78 0.14 -3.72
C LYS A 195 1.27 0.28 -3.93
N GLN A 196 0.83 1.46 -4.37
CA GLN A 196 -0.58 1.78 -4.57
C GLN A 196 -1.15 1.09 -5.82
N VAL A 197 -2.38 0.63 -5.73
CA VAL A 197 -3.24 0.19 -6.83
C VAL A 197 -4.56 0.93 -6.72
N LYS A 198 -5.00 1.61 -7.78
CA LYS A 198 -6.26 2.37 -7.88
C LYS A 198 -7.09 1.84 -9.05
N TRP A 199 -8.39 2.15 -9.06
CA TRP A 199 -9.20 1.95 -10.25
C TRP A 199 -8.72 2.85 -11.40
N GLU A 200 -8.70 2.28 -12.59
CA GLU A 200 -8.45 2.92 -13.87
C GLU A 200 -9.09 2.05 -14.96
N HIS A 201 -9.53 2.66 -16.05
CA HIS A 201 -10.16 1.97 -17.17
C HIS A 201 -9.12 1.72 -18.27
N HIS A 202 -9.10 0.49 -18.81
CA HIS A 202 -8.17 0.07 -19.85
C HIS A 202 -8.94 -0.49 -21.06
N PRO A 203 -8.54 -0.16 -22.30
CA PRO A 203 -9.20 -0.66 -23.51
C PRO A 203 -9.00 -2.17 -23.71
N ASP A 204 -7.96 -2.74 -23.10
CA ASP A 204 -7.60 -4.16 -23.12
C ASP A 204 -7.89 -4.87 -21.79
N TRP A 205 -8.74 -4.29 -20.94
CA TRP A 205 -9.07 -4.81 -19.60
C TRP A 205 -9.45 -6.30 -19.58
N GLU A 206 -10.18 -6.78 -20.60
CA GLU A 206 -10.50 -8.20 -20.72
C GLU A 206 -9.24 -9.08 -20.88
N THR A 207 -8.25 -8.65 -21.66
CA THR A 207 -6.97 -9.35 -21.81
C THR A 207 -6.20 -9.37 -20.49
N ILE A 208 -6.18 -8.25 -19.76
CA ILE A 208 -5.56 -8.15 -18.42
C ILE A 208 -6.22 -9.15 -17.45
N VAL A 209 -7.55 -9.13 -17.33
CA VAL A 209 -8.31 -10.06 -16.47
C VAL A 209 -8.09 -11.52 -16.88
N ARG A 210 -8.11 -11.83 -18.17
CA ARG A 210 -7.86 -13.18 -18.71
C ARG A 210 -6.47 -13.69 -18.33
N MET A 211 -5.45 -12.84 -18.40
CA MET A 211 -4.09 -13.18 -17.96
C MET A 211 -3.97 -13.30 -16.43
N SER A 212 -4.71 -12.48 -15.66
CA SER A 212 -4.77 -12.61 -14.20
C SER A 212 -5.43 -13.92 -13.75
N TYR A 213 -6.42 -14.44 -14.47
CA TYR A 213 -6.98 -15.78 -14.20
C TYR A 213 -5.93 -16.89 -14.38
N VAL A 214 -5.11 -16.85 -15.42
CA VAL A 214 -3.96 -17.78 -15.59
C VAL A 214 -2.95 -17.64 -14.43
N ALA A 215 -2.82 -16.44 -13.86
CA ALA A 215 -1.98 -16.15 -12.70
C ALA A 215 -2.68 -16.33 -11.32
N GLY A 216 -3.84 -17.00 -11.25
CA GLY A 216 -4.48 -17.41 -10.00
C GLY A 216 -5.53 -16.47 -9.41
N LEU A 217 -6.06 -15.52 -10.18
CA LEU A 217 -7.27 -14.76 -9.82
C LEU A 217 -8.47 -15.73 -9.62
N GLY A 218 -9.38 -15.41 -8.71
CA GLY A 218 -10.52 -16.27 -8.34
C GLY A 218 -10.21 -17.26 -7.22
N SER A 219 -8.92 -17.48 -6.90
CA SER A 219 -8.45 -18.38 -5.84
C SER A 219 -9.01 -18.07 -4.44
N LYS A 220 -9.53 -16.86 -4.19
CA LYS A 220 -10.09 -16.48 -2.88
C LYS A 220 -11.54 -16.89 -2.70
N GLY A 221 -12.19 -17.45 -3.72
CA GLY A 221 -13.61 -17.79 -3.70
C GLY A 221 -14.47 -16.56 -3.42
N VAL A 222 -14.47 -15.63 -4.37
CA VAL A 222 -15.30 -14.42 -4.34
C VAL A 222 -16.54 -14.68 -5.20
N ASP A 223 -17.71 -14.81 -4.57
CA ASP A 223 -19.00 -14.87 -5.29
C ASP A 223 -19.11 -13.73 -6.31
N ASN A 224 -19.60 -14.02 -7.52
CA ASN A 224 -19.77 -13.07 -8.62
C ASN A 224 -18.52 -12.20 -8.89
N LEU A 225 -17.33 -12.81 -8.99
CA LEU A 225 -16.09 -12.08 -9.24
C LEU A 225 -16.11 -11.37 -10.60
N ASP A 226 -16.67 -11.97 -11.66
CA ASP A 226 -16.70 -11.35 -12.98
C ASP A 226 -17.55 -10.08 -13.03
N GLU A 227 -18.70 -10.03 -12.34
CA GLU A 227 -19.50 -8.79 -12.17
C GLU A 227 -18.74 -7.67 -11.44
N LYS A 228 -17.75 -8.06 -10.62
CA LYS A 228 -16.91 -7.13 -9.86
C LYS A 228 -15.70 -6.66 -10.69
N LEU A 229 -15.22 -7.47 -11.62
CA LEU A 229 -14.17 -7.15 -12.58
C LEU A 229 -14.71 -6.34 -13.78
N PHE A 230 -15.89 -6.69 -14.30
CA PHE A 230 -16.54 -6.06 -15.44
C PHE A 230 -17.84 -5.32 -15.04
N PRO A 231 -17.78 -4.23 -14.24
CA PRO A 231 -18.98 -3.51 -13.83
C PRO A 231 -19.75 -2.91 -15.03
N ILE A 232 -21.07 -3.15 -15.08
CA ILE A 232 -21.97 -2.76 -16.18
C ILE A 232 -21.87 -1.29 -16.66
N MET A 233 -21.55 -0.34 -15.78
CA MET A 233 -21.38 1.08 -16.16
C MET A 233 -20.11 1.36 -16.97
N TYR A 234 -19.19 0.40 -17.07
CA TYR A 234 -17.91 0.53 -17.78
C TYR A 234 -17.74 -0.51 -18.90
N TYR A 235 -18.45 -1.64 -18.80
CA TYR A 235 -18.41 -2.75 -19.77
C TYR A 235 -19.84 -3.28 -20.07
N PRO A 236 -20.78 -2.43 -20.53
CA PRO A 236 -22.17 -2.82 -20.77
C PRO A 236 -22.30 -3.93 -21.82
N GLU A 237 -21.35 -4.02 -22.76
CA GLU A 237 -21.28 -5.07 -23.80
C GLU A 237 -20.97 -6.46 -23.26
N LYS A 238 -20.58 -6.58 -21.98
CA LYS A 238 -20.44 -7.87 -21.29
C LYS A 238 -21.74 -8.41 -20.72
N TYR A 239 -22.82 -7.63 -20.77
CA TYR A 239 -24.10 -8.02 -20.19
C TYR A 239 -25.15 -8.34 -21.26
N ASP A 240 -25.97 -9.34 -20.98
CA ASP A 240 -27.20 -9.55 -21.72
C ASP A 240 -28.26 -8.50 -21.37
N GLY A 241 -29.35 -8.47 -22.14
CA GLY A 241 -30.48 -7.54 -21.92
C GLY A 241 -31.24 -7.75 -20.60
N SER A 242 -30.91 -8.78 -19.81
CA SER A 242 -31.42 -9.04 -18.46
C SER A 242 -30.45 -8.64 -17.34
N GLY A 243 -29.23 -8.16 -17.66
CA GLY A 243 -28.27 -7.69 -16.67
C GLY A 243 -27.41 -8.80 -16.05
N TYR A 244 -27.34 -9.98 -16.65
CA TYR A 244 -26.34 -11.01 -16.32
C TYR A 244 -25.16 -10.91 -17.28
N ILE A 245 -23.96 -11.33 -16.85
CA ILE A 245 -22.82 -11.41 -17.78
C ILE A 245 -23.11 -12.47 -18.83
N ALA A 246 -23.04 -12.07 -20.10
CA ALA A 246 -23.23 -12.96 -21.23
C ALA A 246 -22.06 -13.95 -21.31
N SER A 247 -22.32 -15.21 -21.00
CA SER A 247 -21.36 -16.31 -21.14
C SER A 247 -20.88 -16.42 -22.59
N ALA A 248 -19.55 -16.33 -22.77
CA ALA A 248 -18.87 -16.48 -24.06
C ALA A 248 -18.50 -17.93 -24.39
#